data_AF-A0A9P5QDU7-F1
#
_entry.id   AF-A0A9P5QDU7-F1
#
_cell.length_a   1.000
_cell.length_b   1.000
_cell.length_c   1.000
_cell.angle_alpha   90.00
_cell.angle_beta   90.00
_cell.angle_gamma   90.00
#
_symmetry.space_group_name_H-M   'P 1'
#
loop_
_entity.id
_entity.type
_entity.pdbx_description
1 polymer ?
#
loop_
_entity_poly.entity_id
_entity_poly.type
_entity_poly.pdbx_seq_one_letter_code
_entity_poly.pdbx_strand_id
1 'polypeptide(L)'
;MSDTFTPAEPSVPRFKIYQETFKFMNQQPVFIQITEMDSSDWIWISSGASPLLQQQNGGSGGANGAAGASVGGAFGDFAMAMPPFRAGQAAVSSTLLGSPLDETPASIARRLATKFKRQFLVNVDIQPGMDNAMLIAFAERKVLDMMQAIAMSKDDTATTATSSSDAVCSS
;
A
#
# COMPACT_ATOMS: atom_id res chain seq x y z
N MET A 1 30.78 25.57 20.52
CA MET A 1 29.34 25.89 20.50
C MET A 1 28.62 24.57 20.66
N SER A 2 27.68 24.47 21.59
CA SER A 2 26.95 23.23 21.89
C SER A 2 25.49 23.44 21.50
N ASP A 3 25.11 22.96 20.32
CA ASP A 3 23.72 23.02 19.87
C ASP A 3 22.85 22.18 20.81
N THR A 4 21.85 22.82 21.41
CA THR A 4 20.95 22.16 22.35
C THR A 4 19.91 21.39 21.55
N PHE A 5 19.99 20.06 21.58
CA PHE A 5 19.01 19.19 20.94
C PHE A 5 17.62 19.46 21.55
N THR A 6 16.74 20.02 20.73
CA THR A 6 15.32 20.20 21.09
C THR A 6 14.54 19.05 20.46
N PRO A 7 13.90 18.17 21.25
CA PRO A 7 13.12 17.07 20.68
C PRO A 7 11.91 17.62 19.91
N ALA A 8 11.53 16.94 18.83
CA ALA A 8 10.33 17.29 18.08
C ALA A 8 9.07 17.05 18.92
N GLU A 9 8.08 17.92 18.78
CA GLU A 9 6.77 17.76 19.42
C GLU A 9 6.04 16.53 18.82
N PRO A 10 5.45 15.64 19.64
CA PRO A 10 4.74 14.48 19.14
C PRO A 10 3.44 14.88 18.43
N SER A 11 3.39 14.75 17.11
CA SER A 11 2.16 14.91 16.34
C SER A 11 1.26 13.67 16.45
N VAL A 12 -0.05 13.87 16.50
CA VAL A 12 -1.03 12.78 16.36
C VAL A 12 -1.07 12.37 14.88
N PRO A 13 -0.69 11.12 14.52
CA PRO A 13 -0.65 10.71 13.12
C PRO A 13 -2.06 10.70 12.54
N ARG A 14 -2.23 11.35 11.39
CA ARG A 14 -3.50 11.34 10.66
C ARG A 14 -3.44 10.24 9.62
N PHE A 15 -4.45 9.36 9.62
CA PHE A 15 -4.59 8.36 8.59
C PHE A 15 -6.03 8.31 8.07
N LYS A 16 -6.18 7.91 6.80
CA LYS A 16 -7.47 7.63 6.17
C LYS A 16 -7.40 6.23 5.55
N ILE A 17 -8.49 5.48 5.66
CA ILE A 17 -8.58 4.13 5.09
C ILE A 17 -9.62 4.16 3.98
N TYR A 18 -9.20 3.77 2.78
CA TYR A 18 -10.05 3.55 1.63
C TYR A 18 -10.04 2.05 1.33
N GLN A 19 -11.20 1.44 1.15
CA GLN A 19 -11.31 0.01 0.88
C GLN A 19 -12.36 -0.23 -0.20
N GLU A 20 -11.97 -0.96 -1.24
CA GLU A 20 -12.87 -1.38 -2.31
C GLU A 20 -12.70 -2.88 -2.60
N THR A 21 -13.73 -3.48 -3.19
CA THR A 21 -13.73 -4.90 -3.58
C THR A 21 -14.19 -5.02 -5.02
N PHE A 22 -13.33 -5.57 -5.87
CA PHE A 22 -13.57 -5.71 -7.30
C PHE A 22 -13.77 -7.18 -7.67
N LYS A 23 -14.64 -7.48 -8.64
CA LYS A 23 -14.76 -8.84 -9.19
C LYS A 23 -13.84 -9.00 -10.40
N PHE A 24 -12.89 -9.92 -10.32
CA PHE A 24 -12.08 -10.36 -11.45
C PHE A 24 -12.76 -11.55 -12.14
N MET A 25 -12.87 -11.47 -13.48
CA MET A 25 -13.48 -12.50 -14.35
C MET A 25 -14.83 -13.06 -13.84
N ASN A 26 -15.64 -12.23 -13.19
CA ASN A 26 -16.94 -12.57 -12.57
C ASN A 26 -16.90 -13.63 -11.45
N GLN A 27 -15.74 -14.15 -11.04
CA GLN A 27 -15.64 -15.29 -10.11
C GLN A 27 -14.82 -15.00 -8.85
N GLN A 28 -13.73 -14.25 -8.93
CA GLN A 28 -12.83 -14.03 -7.78
C GLN A 28 -12.90 -12.57 -7.28
N PRO A 29 -13.18 -12.33 -5.99
CA PRO A 29 -13.08 -11.00 -5.41
C PRO A 29 -11.61 -10.64 -5.13
N VAL A 30 -11.25 -9.42 -5.52
CA VAL A 30 -9.98 -8.75 -5.20
C VAL A 30 -10.29 -7.65 -4.20
N PHE A 31 -9.68 -7.74 -3.02
CA PHE A 31 -9.78 -6.75 -1.97
C PHE A 31 -8.60 -5.79 -2.09
N ILE A 32 -8.88 -4.49 -2.12
CA ILE A 32 -7.85 -3.45 -2.17
C ILE A 32 -8.13 -2.49 -1.02
N GLN A 33 -7.16 -2.34 -0.13
CA GLN A 33 -7.17 -1.34 0.93
C GLN A 33 -5.98 -0.39 0.75
N ILE A 34 -6.23 0.90 0.91
CA ILE A 34 -5.24 1.97 0.89
C ILE A 34 -5.34 2.71 2.23
N THR A 35 -4.30 2.63 3.03
CA THR A 35 -4.13 3.39 4.27
C THR A 35 -3.22 4.57 3.96
N GLU A 36 -3.82 5.73 3.72
CA GLU A 36 -3.15 7.00 3.53
C GLU A 36 -2.60 7.51 4.87
N MET A 37 -1.34 7.95 4.88
CA MET A 37 -0.68 8.65 5.99
C MET A 37 -0.10 9.99 5.49
N ASP A 38 0.44 10.82 6.39
CA ASP A 38 0.88 12.19 6.05
C ASP A 38 1.88 12.26 4.88
N SER A 39 2.87 11.36 4.84
CA SER A 39 3.96 11.34 3.84
C SER A 39 4.10 10.04 3.04
N SER A 40 3.26 9.04 3.33
CA SER A 40 3.34 7.70 2.75
C SER A 40 1.97 7.05 2.63
N ASP A 41 1.84 6.09 1.73
CA ASP A 41 0.61 5.34 1.50
C ASP A 41 0.92 3.83 1.64
N TRP A 42 0.17 3.11 2.48
CA TRP A 42 0.26 1.65 2.60
C TRP A 42 -0.91 0.98 1.87
N ILE A 43 -0.57 0.15 0.89
CA ILE A 43 -1.50 -0.56 0.03
C ILE A 43 -1.45 -2.05 0.36
N TRP A 44 -2.62 -2.63 0.57
CA TRP A 44 -2.83 -4.06 0.72
C TRP A 44 -3.73 -4.56 -0.42
N ILE A 45 -3.24 -5.53 -1.16
CA ILE A 45 -3.98 -6.22 -2.24
C ILE A 45 -4.09 -7.68 -1.83
N SER A 46 -5.30 -8.22 -1.78
CA SER A 46 -5.52 -9.66 -1.52
C SER A 46 -6.54 -10.24 -2.50
N SER A 47 -6.29 -11.47 -2.96
CA SER A 47 -7.25 -12.23 -3.78
C SER A 47 -7.68 -13.51 -3.07
N GLY A 48 -9.00 -13.64 -2.88
CA GLY A 48 -9.56 -14.63 -1.98
C GLY A 48 -9.71 -14.08 -0.57
N ALA A 49 -10.93 -14.11 -0.07
CA ALA A 49 -11.16 -13.90 1.36
C ALA A 49 -10.61 -15.14 2.08
N SER A 50 -9.35 -15.09 2.51
CA SER A 50 -8.81 -16.09 3.46
C SER A 50 -9.75 -16.13 4.66
N PRO A 51 -10.52 -17.23 4.86
CA PRO A 51 -11.45 -17.28 5.95
C PRO A 51 -10.63 -17.49 7.23
N LEU A 52 -10.44 -16.41 7.97
CA LEU A 52 -9.92 -16.40 9.36
C LEU A 52 -10.80 -17.25 10.33
N LEU A 53 -11.82 -17.92 9.79
CA LEU A 53 -12.84 -18.73 10.43
C LEU A 53 -12.71 -20.25 10.16
N GLN A 54 -11.68 -20.72 9.43
CA GLN A 54 -11.50 -22.16 9.18
C GLN A 54 -10.24 -22.79 9.82
N GLN A 55 -9.57 -22.08 10.73
CA GLN A 55 -8.57 -22.68 11.64
C GLN A 55 -9.13 -22.92 13.06
N GLN A 56 -10.37 -23.43 13.15
CA GLN A 56 -10.91 -23.95 14.42
C GLN A 56 -11.73 -25.23 14.25
N ASN A 57 -11.44 -26.07 13.24
CA ASN A 57 -12.06 -27.40 13.20
C ASN A 57 -11.18 -28.49 12.52
N GLY A 58 -10.43 -29.21 13.37
CA GLY A 58 -10.05 -30.63 13.22
C GLY A 58 -9.31 -31.11 11.96
N GLY A 59 -8.03 -31.48 12.10
CA GLY A 59 -7.31 -32.20 11.05
C GLY A 59 -5.86 -32.58 11.39
N SER A 60 -5.67 -33.67 12.15
CA SER A 60 -4.34 -34.28 12.37
C SER A 60 -3.82 -34.97 11.11
N GLY A 61 -2.57 -34.74 10.71
CA GLY A 61 -1.88 -35.62 9.76
C GLY A 61 -0.63 -35.08 9.06
N GLY A 62 0.51 -35.76 9.25
CA GLY A 62 1.56 -35.87 8.23
C GLY A 62 2.64 -34.77 8.17
N ALA A 63 3.62 -34.82 9.06
CA ALA A 63 4.88 -34.11 8.88
C ALA A 63 5.85 -34.93 7.99
N ASN A 64 6.22 -34.42 6.80
CA ASN A 64 7.50 -34.66 6.10
C ASN A 64 7.50 -33.96 4.73
N GLY A 65 8.44 -33.04 4.49
CA GLY A 65 8.65 -32.41 3.18
C GLY A 65 9.24 -31.00 3.28
N ALA A 66 10.27 -30.70 2.48
CA ALA A 66 10.98 -29.42 2.52
C ALA A 66 10.26 -28.29 1.74
N ALA A 67 10.76 -27.06 1.92
CA ALA A 67 10.18 -25.77 1.54
C ALA A 67 8.99 -25.34 2.42
N GLY A 68 9.19 -24.24 3.17
CA GLY A 68 8.26 -23.76 4.18
C GLY A 68 6.98 -23.17 3.60
N ALA A 69 5.99 -24.01 3.34
CA ALA A 69 4.62 -23.58 3.15
C ALA A 69 4.11 -22.97 4.47
N SER A 70 3.96 -21.64 4.51
CA SER A 70 3.42 -20.92 5.67
C SER A 70 1.93 -21.20 5.82
N VAL A 71 1.59 -22.16 6.69
CA VAL A 71 0.21 -22.54 6.99
C VAL A 71 -0.40 -21.52 7.95
N GLY A 72 -1.08 -20.52 7.39
CA GLY A 72 -1.93 -19.58 8.12
C GLY A 72 -1.61 -18.12 7.83
N GLY A 73 -2.40 -17.50 6.93
CA GLY A 73 -2.45 -16.04 6.75
C GLY A 73 -1.09 -15.37 6.57
N ALA A 74 -0.21 -15.96 5.77
CA ALA A 74 1.12 -15.42 5.54
C ALA A 74 1.01 -13.99 5.01
N PHE A 75 1.65 -13.02 5.68
CA PHE A 75 1.89 -11.72 5.08
C PHE A 75 2.63 -11.97 3.77
N GLY A 76 1.96 -11.73 2.64
CA GLY A 76 2.49 -12.01 1.31
C GLY A 76 3.68 -11.14 0.95
N ASP A 77 4.12 -11.19 -0.30
CA ASP A 77 5.29 -10.43 -0.72
C ASP A 77 5.08 -8.92 -0.47
N PHE A 78 6.00 -8.33 0.29
CA PHE A 78 5.91 -6.98 0.84
C PHE A 78 7.11 -6.17 0.41
N ALA A 79 6.87 -5.04 -0.26
CA ALA A 79 7.91 -4.15 -0.71
C ALA A 79 7.60 -2.70 -0.37
N MET A 80 8.66 -1.92 -0.25
CA MET A 80 8.60 -0.47 -0.09
C MET A 80 9.28 0.21 -1.27
N ALA A 81 8.73 1.33 -1.74
CA ALA A 81 9.40 2.20 -2.70
C ALA A 81 9.42 3.66 -2.23
N MET A 82 10.56 4.31 -2.50
CA MET A 82 10.80 5.73 -2.24
C MET A 82 10.74 6.51 -3.56
N PRO A 83 10.18 7.73 -3.55
CA PRO A 83 10.17 8.58 -4.73
C PRO A 83 11.60 9.01 -5.10
N PRO A 84 11.86 9.34 -6.37
CA PRO A 84 13.19 9.77 -6.79
C PRO A 84 13.54 11.14 -6.21
N PHE A 85 14.71 11.25 -5.56
CA PHE A 85 15.20 12.51 -4.96
C PHE A 85 15.59 13.58 -5.99
N ARG A 86 15.83 13.19 -7.24
CA ARG A 86 16.27 14.07 -8.33
C ARG A 86 15.47 13.81 -9.60
N ALA A 87 15.23 14.86 -10.38
CA ALA A 87 14.67 14.72 -11.73
C ALA A 87 15.56 13.80 -12.58
N GLY A 88 14.95 12.86 -13.31
CA GLY A 88 15.66 11.85 -14.11
C GLY A 88 16.16 10.62 -13.32
N GLN A 89 16.12 10.61 -11.99
CA GLN A 89 16.40 9.41 -11.21
C GLN A 89 15.18 8.47 -11.19
N ALA A 90 15.41 7.15 -11.21
CA ALA A 90 14.36 6.16 -10.97
C ALA A 90 14.00 6.08 -9.47
N ALA A 91 12.74 5.77 -9.15
CA ALA A 91 12.35 5.43 -7.78
C ALA A 91 13.11 4.18 -7.29
N VAL A 92 13.56 4.22 -6.04
CA VAL A 92 14.25 3.08 -5.40
C VAL A 92 13.20 2.21 -4.72
N SER A 93 13.34 0.89 -4.82
CA SER A 93 12.42 -0.07 -4.20
C SER A 93 13.19 -1.20 -3.53
N SER A 94 12.67 -1.72 -2.42
CA SER A 94 13.25 -2.77 -1.60
C SER A 94 12.15 -3.73 -1.15
N THR A 95 12.33 -5.02 -1.44
CA THR A 95 11.49 -6.08 -0.87
C THR A 95 11.88 -6.26 0.60
N LEU A 96 10.89 -6.19 1.49
CA LEU A 96 11.05 -6.24 2.95
C LEU A 96 10.69 -7.63 3.50
N LEU A 97 9.67 -8.28 2.92
CA LEU A 97 9.28 -9.66 3.19
C LEU A 97 8.91 -10.33 1.86
N GLY A 98 9.07 -11.65 1.78
CA GLY A 98 8.78 -12.43 0.58
C GLY A 98 10.02 -12.95 -0.13
N SER A 99 9.82 -13.53 -1.31
CA SER A 99 10.91 -14.05 -2.13
C SER A 99 11.60 -12.91 -2.89
N PRO A 100 12.95 -12.81 -2.91
CA PRO A 100 13.65 -11.83 -3.75
C PRO A 100 13.49 -12.10 -5.26
N LEU A 101 12.90 -13.24 -5.63
CA LEU A 101 12.56 -13.56 -7.01
C LEU A 101 11.21 -12.97 -7.46
N ASP A 102 10.31 -12.61 -6.52
CA ASP A 102 9.08 -11.91 -6.89
C ASP A 102 9.27 -10.39 -6.78
N GLU A 103 9.57 -9.79 -7.92
CA GLU A 103 9.67 -8.33 -8.04
C GLU A 103 8.30 -7.63 -8.12
N THR A 104 7.17 -8.35 -8.15
CA THR A 104 5.82 -7.80 -8.34
C THR A 104 5.48 -6.63 -7.40
N PRO A 105 5.47 -6.79 -6.06
CA PRO A 105 5.12 -5.68 -5.16
C PRO A 105 6.11 -4.53 -5.28
N ALA A 106 7.41 -4.84 -5.46
CA ALA A 106 8.46 -3.84 -5.62
C ALA A 106 8.31 -3.02 -6.90
N SER A 107 7.86 -3.66 -7.98
CA SER A 107 7.60 -3.09 -9.30
C SER A 107 6.37 -2.17 -9.30
N ILE A 108 5.28 -2.60 -8.65
CA ILE A 108 4.08 -1.78 -8.40
C ILE A 108 4.44 -0.56 -7.55
N ALA A 109 5.07 -0.76 -6.39
CA ALA A 109 5.48 0.31 -5.49
C ALA A 109 6.36 1.35 -6.20
N ARG A 110 7.31 0.91 -7.04
CA ARG A 110 8.20 1.80 -7.81
C ARG A 110 7.43 2.67 -8.81
N ARG A 111 6.42 2.13 -9.50
CA ARG A 111 5.57 2.90 -10.43
C ARG A 111 4.72 3.92 -9.69
N LEU A 112 4.13 3.54 -8.56
CA LEU A 112 3.34 4.45 -7.70
C LEU A 112 4.20 5.59 -7.13
N ALA A 113 5.36 5.28 -6.56
CA ALA A 113 6.30 6.27 -6.03
C ALA A 113 6.81 7.23 -7.12
N THR A 114 7.05 6.73 -8.34
CA THR A 114 7.43 7.55 -9.49
C THR A 114 6.31 8.49 -9.93
N LYS A 115 5.05 8.02 -9.91
CA LYS A 115 3.86 8.77 -10.37
C LYS A 115 3.41 9.83 -9.34
N PHE A 116 3.25 9.45 -8.07
CA PHE A 116 2.67 10.29 -7.03
C PHE A 116 3.70 11.03 -6.15
N LYS A 117 5.01 10.78 -6.35
CA LYS A 117 6.12 11.43 -5.62
C LYS A 117 6.06 11.26 -4.09
N ARG A 118 5.49 10.14 -3.62
CA ARG A 118 5.35 9.74 -2.21
C ARG A 118 6.02 8.39 -1.96
N GLN A 119 6.24 8.06 -0.69
CA GLN A 119 6.67 6.72 -0.28
C GLN A 119 5.47 5.76 -0.32
N PHE A 120 5.68 4.56 -0.87
CA PHE A 120 4.65 3.52 -0.92
C PHE A 120 5.13 2.26 -0.21
N LEU A 121 4.27 1.67 0.59
CA LEU A 121 4.42 0.32 1.12
C LEU A 121 3.34 -0.54 0.43
N VAL A 122 3.71 -1.65 -0.19
CA VAL A 122 2.80 -2.49 -0.98
C VAL A 122 2.94 -3.93 -0.52
N ASN A 123 1.85 -4.49 -0.03
CA ASN A 123 1.72 -5.92 0.24
C ASN A 123 0.78 -6.56 -0.78
N VAL A 124 1.21 -7.67 -1.38
CA VAL A 124 0.42 -8.45 -2.35
C VAL A 124 0.25 -9.86 -1.80
N ASP A 125 -0.98 -10.17 -1.39
CA ASP A 125 -1.43 -11.48 -0.89
C ASP A 125 -2.35 -12.12 -1.94
N ILE A 126 -1.76 -12.50 -3.07
CA ILE A 126 -2.45 -13.16 -4.18
C ILE A 126 -2.00 -14.62 -4.21
N GLN A 127 -2.95 -15.56 -4.06
CA GLN A 127 -2.59 -16.97 -4.10
C GLN A 127 -2.01 -17.36 -5.48
N PRO A 128 -0.93 -18.17 -5.52
CA PRO A 128 -0.29 -18.57 -6.77
C PRO A 128 -1.23 -19.44 -7.59
N GLY A 129 -1.65 -18.92 -8.75
CA GLY A 129 -2.54 -19.58 -9.71
C GLY A 129 -2.22 -19.17 -11.15
N MET A 130 -2.85 -19.84 -12.12
CA MET A 130 -2.53 -19.66 -13.55
C MET A 130 -2.78 -18.23 -14.06
N ASP A 131 -3.77 -17.53 -13.51
CA ASP A 131 -4.16 -16.18 -13.95
C ASP A 131 -3.48 -15.04 -13.17
N ASN A 132 -2.49 -15.36 -12.32
CA ASN A 132 -1.89 -14.40 -11.38
C ASN A 132 -1.39 -13.11 -12.07
N ALA A 133 -0.66 -13.22 -13.18
CA ALA A 133 -0.16 -12.04 -13.91
C ALA A 133 -1.26 -11.09 -14.41
N MET A 134 -2.41 -11.63 -14.84
CA MET A 134 -3.54 -10.81 -15.30
C MET A 134 -4.33 -10.22 -14.12
N LEU A 135 -4.43 -10.98 -13.02
CA LEU A 135 -5.02 -10.55 -11.76
C LEU A 135 -4.23 -9.40 -11.11
N ILE A 136 -2.90 -9.52 -11.09
CA ILE A 136 -1.96 -8.46 -10.66
C ILE A 136 -2.15 -7.20 -11.51
N ALA A 137 -2.14 -7.32 -12.84
CA ALA A 137 -2.29 -6.17 -13.74
C ALA A 137 -3.65 -5.46 -13.56
N PHE A 138 -4.72 -6.24 -13.32
CA PHE A 138 -6.03 -5.71 -12.97
C PHE A 138 -6.04 -5.00 -11.61
N ALA A 139 -5.47 -5.62 -10.58
CA ALA A 139 -5.40 -5.05 -9.24
C ALA A 139 -4.57 -3.75 -9.21
N GLU A 140 -3.40 -3.74 -9.87
CA GLU A 140 -2.58 -2.53 -10.03
C GLU A 140 -3.37 -1.42 -10.73
N ARG A 141 -4.10 -1.74 -11.82
CA ARG A 141 -4.93 -0.75 -12.51
C ARG A 141 -5.97 -0.14 -11.58
N LYS A 142 -6.60 -0.95 -10.72
CA LYS A 142 -7.57 -0.47 -9.72
C LYS A 142 -6.92 0.36 -8.61
N VAL A 143 -5.76 -0.02 -8.10
CA VAL A 143 -4.96 0.82 -7.19
C VAL A 143 -4.64 2.17 -7.83
N LEU A 144 -4.24 2.20 -9.10
CA LEU A 144 -3.94 3.45 -9.82
C LEU A 144 -5.17 4.34 -9.97
N ASP A 145 -6.34 3.77 -10.30
CA ASP A 145 -7.60 4.50 -10.42
C ASP A 145 -8.04 5.07 -9.04
N MET A 146 -7.98 4.27 -7.97
CA MET A 146 -8.29 4.69 -6.59
C MET A 146 -7.35 5.81 -6.10
N MET A 147 -6.04 5.65 -6.28
CA MET A 147 -5.05 6.66 -5.91
C MET A 147 -5.25 7.99 -6.66
N GLN A 148 -5.74 7.96 -7.90
CA GLN A 148 -6.10 9.17 -8.64
C GLN A 148 -7.32 9.86 -8.05
N ALA A 149 -8.37 9.12 -7.67
CA ALA A 149 -9.54 9.69 -6.99
C ALA A 149 -9.17 10.33 -5.64
N ILE A 150 -8.33 9.65 -4.83
CA ILE A 150 -7.81 10.18 -3.56
C ILE A 150 -6.99 11.45 -3.80
N ALA A 151 -6.12 11.47 -4.81
CA ALA A 151 -5.32 12.65 -5.14
C ALA A 151 -6.19 13.85 -5.53
N MET A 152 -7.20 13.67 -6.38
CA MET A 152 -8.12 14.75 -6.78
C MET A 152 -8.90 15.32 -5.59
N SER A 153 -9.32 14.48 -4.63
CA SER A 153 -10.04 14.95 -3.43
C SER A 153 -9.23 15.86 -2.50
N LYS A 154 -7.90 15.93 -2.66
CA LYS A 154 -7.02 16.77 -1.82
C LYS A 154 -7.02 18.22 -2.28
N ASP A 155 -7.07 18.46 -3.58
CA ASP A 155 -6.95 19.80 -4.16
C ASP A 155 -8.14 20.69 -3.75
N ASP A 156 -9.35 20.12 -3.68
CA ASP A 156 -10.57 20.79 -3.20
C ASP A 156 -10.45 21.29 -1.74
N THR A 157 -9.72 20.55 -0.90
CA THR A 157 -9.57 20.90 0.53
C THR A 157 -8.56 22.04 0.72
N ALA A 158 -7.52 22.10 -0.12
CA ALA A 158 -6.43 23.07 0.01
C ALA A 158 -6.89 24.51 -0.28
N THR A 159 -7.80 24.72 -1.23
CA THR A 159 -8.26 26.07 -1.62
C THR A 159 -9.08 26.78 -0.54
N THR A 160 -9.73 26.05 0.38
CA THR A 160 -10.62 26.63 1.40
C THR A 160 -9.86 27.21 2.60
N ALA A 161 -8.63 26.75 2.87
CA ALA A 161 -7.89 27.13 4.08
C ALA A 161 -7.27 28.54 4.04
N THR A 162 -7.01 29.10 2.85
CA THR A 162 -6.18 30.31 2.67
C THR A 162 -6.96 31.63 2.69
N SER A 163 -8.29 31.61 2.80
CA SER A 163 -9.16 32.78 2.59
C SER A 163 -9.59 33.54 3.85
N SER A 164 -9.04 33.21 5.03
CA SER A 164 -9.55 33.70 6.33
C SER A 164 -8.64 34.65 7.11
N SER A 165 -7.48 35.05 6.58
CA SER A 165 -6.43 35.74 7.35
C SER A 165 -6.27 37.26 7.14
N ASP A 166 -6.89 37.87 6.12
CA ASP A 166 -6.62 39.29 5.75
C ASP A 166 -7.60 40.33 6.34
N ALA A 167 -8.28 40.03 7.46
CA ALA A 167 -9.38 40.85 8.00
C ALA A 167 -9.13 41.46 9.40
N VAL A 168 -7.87 41.54 9.86
CA VAL A 168 -7.46 42.18 11.13
C VAL A 168 -6.05 42.78 10.96
N CYS A 169 -5.78 44.09 11.12
CA CYS A 169 -6.66 45.23 11.36
C CYS A 169 -5.99 46.55 10.85
N SER A 170 -6.68 47.68 10.93
CA SER A 170 -6.08 49.03 10.80
C SER A 170 -6.92 50.06 11.56
N SER A 171 -6.45 50.49 12.72
CA SER A 171 -6.89 51.66 13.52
C SER A 171 -5.87 51.94 14.62
#